data_AF-A0A2U1S4K0-F1
#
_entry.id   AF-A0A2U1S4K0-F1
#
_cell.length_a   1.000
_cell.length_b   1.000
_cell.length_c   1.000
_cell.angle_alpha   90.00
_cell.angle_beta   90.00
_cell.angle_gamma   90.00
#
_symmetry.space_group_name_H-M   'P 1'
#
loop_
_entity.id
_entity.type
_entity.pdbx_description
1 polymer ?
#
loop_
_entity_poly.entity_id
_entity_poly.type
_entity_poly.pdbx_seq_one_letter_code
_entity_poly.pdbx_strand_id
1 'polypeptide(L)'
;MAILGASSAWIGWREAKAGDDDRGRPSPRPPKVDLNTASARELERLPGMKPDVAERVRRNRPYKKLDELIARKVMGRKEFARIKERIRVSPTQGPGRSP
;
A
#
# COMPACT_ATOMS: atom_id res chain seq x y z
N MET A 1 18.84 -38.09 -47.15
CA MET A 1 17.54 -38.66 -46.76
C MET A 1 17.30 -38.40 -45.27
N ALA A 2 16.15 -37.77 -44.93
CA ALA A 2 15.29 -38.03 -43.75
C ALA A 2 15.90 -38.03 -42.31
N ILE A 3 15.40 -37.40 -41.23
CA ILE A 3 14.28 -36.47 -40.94
C ILE A 3 14.57 -35.81 -39.57
N LEU A 4 14.00 -34.61 -39.38
CA LEU A 4 13.31 -34.09 -38.19
C LEU A 4 14.10 -33.56 -36.96
N GLY A 5 13.88 -32.27 -36.72
CA GLY A 5 14.14 -31.60 -35.44
C GLY A 5 13.58 -30.16 -35.41
N ALA A 6 12.37 -29.95 -35.93
CA ALA A 6 11.68 -28.66 -35.82
C ALA A 6 11.15 -28.50 -34.40
N SER A 7 11.92 -27.83 -33.53
CA SER A 7 11.47 -27.49 -32.18
C SER A 7 10.53 -26.29 -32.24
N SER A 8 9.31 -26.57 -31.85
CA SER A 8 8.22 -25.66 -31.52
C SER A 8 8.69 -24.51 -30.63
N ALA A 9 8.66 -23.29 -31.17
CA ALA A 9 8.48 -22.08 -30.38
C ALA A 9 7.37 -21.27 -31.04
N TRP A 10 6.15 -21.82 -30.91
CA TRP A 10 4.95 -21.02 -30.84
C TRP A 10 5.12 -19.98 -29.71
N ILE A 11 4.52 -18.81 -29.92
CA ILE A 11 4.30 -17.71 -28.96
C ILE A 11 5.21 -16.49 -29.20
N GLY A 12 4.69 -15.59 -30.03
CA GLY A 12 4.27 -14.29 -29.48
C GLY A 12 5.31 -13.18 -29.57
N TRP A 13 5.17 -12.40 -30.64
CA TRP A 13 5.62 -11.02 -30.72
C TRP A 13 5.04 -10.26 -29.51
N ARG A 14 5.93 -9.73 -28.67
CA ARG A 14 5.59 -8.90 -27.52
C ARG A 14 5.44 -7.46 -28.01
N GLU A 15 4.25 -7.13 -28.49
CA GLU A 15 3.90 -5.76 -28.86
C GLU A 15 3.57 -4.94 -27.61
N ALA A 16 4.28 -3.83 -27.48
CA ALA A 16 4.14 -2.88 -26.40
C ALA A 16 2.80 -2.15 -26.45
N LYS A 17 2.13 -2.03 -25.30
CA LYS A 17 1.25 -0.89 -25.02
C LYS A 17 1.66 -0.28 -23.68
N ALA A 18 2.18 0.94 -23.81
CA ALA A 18 2.53 1.85 -22.75
C ALA A 18 1.39 1.98 -21.72
N GLY A 19 1.69 1.62 -20.48
CA GLY A 19 0.98 2.09 -19.30
C GLY A 19 1.94 2.97 -18.53
N ASP A 20 1.81 4.27 -18.73
CA ASP A 20 2.30 5.29 -17.80
C ASP A 20 1.60 5.06 -16.46
N ASP A 21 2.28 4.37 -15.55
CA ASP A 21 1.79 4.13 -14.20
C ASP A 21 3.00 4.04 -13.28
N ASP A 22 3.38 5.19 -12.74
CA ASP A 22 4.40 5.40 -11.71
C ASP A 22 4.00 4.74 -10.36
N ARG A 23 3.46 3.51 -10.37
CA ARG A 23 3.07 2.75 -9.17
C ARG A 23 4.11 1.70 -8.75
N GLY A 24 5.40 1.97 -8.96
CA GLY A 24 6.35 0.89 -8.75
C GLY A 24 7.82 1.23 -8.62
N ARG A 25 8.26 2.45 -8.35
CA ARG A 25 9.67 2.62 -7.94
C ARG A 25 9.81 2.11 -6.51
N PRO A 26 10.57 1.02 -6.22
CA PRO A 26 10.92 0.67 -4.85
C PRO A 26 11.79 1.81 -4.30
N SER A 27 11.15 2.78 -3.67
CA SER A 27 11.86 3.77 -2.88
C SER A 27 12.56 2.99 -1.76
N PRO A 28 13.87 3.17 -1.53
CA PRO A 28 14.61 2.53 -0.43
C PRO A 28 14.18 3.05 0.96
N ARG A 29 12.97 3.63 1.06
CA ARG A 29 12.40 4.15 2.29
C ARG A 29 11.72 2.99 3.03
N PRO A 30 11.82 2.95 4.36
CA PRO A 30 11.14 1.94 5.16
C PRO A 30 9.64 1.90 4.81
N PRO A 31 9.02 0.71 4.80
CA PRO A 31 7.63 0.56 4.40
C PRO A 31 6.73 1.36 5.33
N LYS A 32 5.93 2.24 4.73
CA LYS A 32 4.91 3.03 5.44
C LYS A 32 3.69 2.15 5.72
N VAL A 33 3.09 2.31 6.90
CA VAL A 33 1.88 1.62 7.33
C VAL A 33 0.67 2.24 6.63
N ASP A 34 -0.11 1.42 5.93
CA ASP A 34 -1.31 1.88 5.21
C ASP A 34 -2.51 1.98 6.16
N LEU A 35 -3.10 3.16 6.34
CA LEU A 35 -4.21 3.30 7.30
C LEU A 35 -5.46 2.52 6.93
N ASN A 36 -5.64 2.23 5.63
CA ASN A 36 -6.80 1.52 5.10
C ASN A 36 -6.67 0.00 5.21
N THR A 37 -5.47 -0.55 5.05
CA THR A 37 -5.23 -2.00 5.01
C THR A 37 -4.45 -2.54 6.20
N ALA A 38 -3.78 -1.69 6.98
CA ALA A 38 -2.96 -2.12 8.11
C ALA A 38 -3.76 -2.89 9.15
N SER A 39 -3.10 -3.85 9.78
CA SER A 39 -3.65 -4.55 10.94
C SER A 39 -3.57 -3.70 12.22
N ALA A 40 -4.35 -4.05 13.24
CA ALA A 40 -4.29 -3.35 14.54
C ALA A 40 -2.85 -3.30 15.09
N ARG A 41 -2.17 -4.45 15.04
CA ARG A 41 -0.79 -4.60 15.50
C ARG A 41 0.21 -3.72 14.74
N GLU A 42 -0.03 -3.43 13.45
CA GLU A 42 0.85 -2.54 12.68
C GLU A 42 0.63 -1.08 13.05
N LEU A 43 -0.63 -0.69 13.30
CA LEU A 43 -0.95 0.64 13.78
C LEU A 43 -0.37 0.88 15.18
N GLU A 44 -0.48 -0.11 16.08
CA GLU A 44 0.07 -0.04 17.44
C GLU A 44 1.60 0.06 17.49
N ARG A 45 2.30 -0.41 16.45
CA ARG A 45 3.77 -0.25 16.32
C ARG A 45 4.19 1.18 15.99
N LEU A 46 3.25 2.09 15.69
CA LEU A 46 3.56 3.47 15.36
C LEU A 46 3.84 4.29 16.64
N PRO A 47 4.87 5.16 16.62
CA PRO A 47 5.26 5.93 17.80
C PRO A 47 4.17 6.93 18.19
N GLY A 48 3.60 6.76 19.38
CA GLY A 48 2.49 7.59 19.87
C GLY A 48 1.11 7.12 19.42
N MET A 49 1.01 5.94 18.81
CA MET A 49 -0.28 5.28 18.57
C MET A 49 -0.70 4.49 19.80
N LYS A 50 -1.93 4.70 20.26
CA LYS A 50 -2.55 3.94 21.35
C LYS A 50 -3.47 2.86 20.77
N PRO A 51 -3.72 1.75 21.50
CA PRO A 51 -4.66 0.71 21.06
C PRO A 51 -6.06 1.27 20.78
N ASP A 52 -6.52 2.22 21.60
CA ASP A 52 -7.77 2.95 21.38
C ASP A 52 -7.79 3.68 20.03
N VAL A 53 -6.72 4.42 19.72
CA VAL A 53 -6.59 5.16 18.45
C VAL A 53 -6.51 4.18 17.27
N ALA A 54 -5.81 3.06 17.41
CA ALA A 54 -5.74 2.02 16.37
C ALA A 54 -7.12 1.44 16.05
N GLU A 55 -7.94 1.19 17.07
CA GLU A 55 -9.31 0.73 16.87
C GLU A 55 -10.18 1.81 16.23
N ARG A 56 -10.06 3.07 16.65
CA ARG A 56 -10.76 4.20 16.03
C ARG A 56 -10.35 4.37 14.57
N VAL A 57 -9.08 4.19 14.25
CA VAL A 57 -8.57 4.18 12.87
C VAL A 57 -9.28 3.11 12.07
N ARG A 58 -9.35 1.87 12.56
CA ARG A 58 -10.02 0.76 11.87
C ARG A 58 -11.52 1.01 11.66
N ARG A 59 -12.23 1.49 12.70
CA ARG A 59 -13.67 1.76 12.65
C ARG A 59 -14.05 2.88 11.67
N ASN A 60 -13.15 3.84 11.44
CA ASN A 60 -13.41 5.00 10.58
C ASN A 60 -12.84 4.86 9.16
N ARG A 61 -12.35 3.68 8.75
CA ARG A 61 -11.99 3.42 7.35
C ARG A 61 -13.23 3.54 6.44
N PRO A 62 -13.08 3.93 5.16
CA PRO A 62 -11.85 4.25 4.45
C PRO A 62 -11.39 5.71 4.61
N TYR A 63 -10.08 5.94 4.54
CA TYR A 63 -9.45 7.26 4.47
C TYR A 63 -8.93 7.54 3.07
N LYS A 64 -9.23 8.72 2.53
CA LYS A 64 -8.70 9.26 1.28
C LYS A 64 -7.42 10.05 1.52
N LYS A 65 -7.30 10.75 2.65
CA LYS A 65 -6.16 11.60 3.02
C LYS A 65 -5.72 11.38 4.46
N LEU A 66 -4.45 11.64 4.75
CA LEU A 66 -3.90 11.54 6.11
C LEU A 66 -4.57 12.53 7.08
N ASP A 67 -4.93 13.71 6.59
CA ASP A 67 -5.56 14.78 7.40
C ASP A 67 -6.94 14.38 7.96
N GLU A 68 -7.61 13.40 7.33
CA GLU A 68 -8.91 12.90 7.81
C GLU A 68 -8.82 12.29 9.21
N LEU A 69 -7.64 11.84 9.64
CA LEU A 69 -7.41 11.40 11.01
C LEU A 69 -7.66 12.53 12.03
N ILE A 70 -7.28 13.77 11.67
CA ILE A 70 -7.50 14.95 12.50
C ILE A 70 -8.92 15.46 12.31
N ALA A 71 -9.38 15.58 11.05
CA ALA A 71 -10.71 16.11 10.73
C ALA A 71 -11.84 15.28 11.38
N ARG A 72 -11.70 13.94 11.38
CA ARG A 72 -12.65 13.02 12.01
C ARG A 72 -12.38 12.80 13.51
N LYS A 73 -11.48 13.60 14.09
CA LYS A 73 -11.03 13.54 15.49
C LYS A 73 -10.51 12.15 15.91
N VAL A 74 -10.10 11.29 14.96
CA VAL A 74 -9.58 9.95 15.23
C VAL A 74 -8.31 10.02 16.08
N MET A 75 -7.49 11.05 15.86
CA MET A 75 -6.34 11.34 16.72
C MET A 75 -6.03 12.83 16.78
N GLY A 76 -5.25 13.24 17.78
CA GLY A 76 -4.81 14.62 17.92
C GLY A 76 -3.67 14.98 16.96
N ARG A 77 -3.51 16.29 16.69
CA ARG A 77 -2.42 16.83 15.84
C ARG A 77 -1.02 16.42 16.32
N LYS A 78 -0.81 16.35 17.64
CA LYS A 78 0.47 15.95 18.25
C LYS A 78 0.83 14.50 17.93
N GLU A 79 -0.12 13.58 18.08
CA GLU A 79 0.09 12.16 17.78
C GLU A 79 0.22 11.95 16.27
N PHE A 80 -0.63 12.61 15.47
CA PHE A 80 -0.54 12.57 14.01
C PHE A 80 0.84 12.99 13.51
N ALA A 81 1.40 14.09 14.02
CA ALA A 81 2.70 14.60 13.61
C ALA A 81 3.85 13.59 13.86
N ARG A 82 3.73 12.71 14.86
CA ARG A 82 4.73 11.67 15.16
C ARG A 82 4.67 10.51 14.18
N ILE A 83 3.48 10.20 13.67
CA ILE A 83 3.26 9.04 12.82
C ILE A 83 3.18 9.39 11.33
N LYS A 84 2.92 10.66 10.97
CA LYS A 84 2.65 11.12 9.58
C LYS A 84 3.71 10.66 8.56
N GLU A 85 4.96 10.54 8.97
CA GLU A 85 6.07 10.13 8.09
C GLU A 85 6.14 8.60 7.90
N ARG A 86 5.55 7.85 8.83
CA ARG A 86 5.52 6.38 8.86
C ARG A 86 4.20 5.80 8.35
N ILE A 87 3.21 6.63 8.07
CA ILE A 87 1.90 6.23 7.56
C ILE A 87 1.67 6.71 6.14
N ARG A 88 0.76 6.02 5.45
CA ARG A 88 0.23 6.45 4.15
C ARG A 88 -1.24 6.06 4.02
N VAL A 89 -1.90 6.67 3.04
CA VAL A 89 -3.20 6.25 2.56
C VAL A 89 -3.05 5.88 1.09
N SER A 90 -3.41 4.66 0.75
CA SER A 90 -3.58 4.25 -0.64
C SER A 90 -5.05 4.36 -1.04
N PRO A 91 -5.36 4.95 -2.21
CA PRO A 91 -6.67 4.76 -2.83
C PRO A 91 -6.77 3.28 -3.19
N THR A 92 -7.72 2.58 -2.56
CA THR A 92 -8.14 1.18 -2.79
C THR A 92 -7.06 0.34 -3.49
N GLN A 93 -6.17 -0.22 -2.67
CA GLN A 93 -5.22 -1.22 -3.12
C GLN A 93 -5.98 -2.37 -3.78
N GLY A 94 -5.85 -2.52 -5.10
CA GLY A 94 -6.30 -3.71 -5.81
C GLY A 94 -5.67 -4.96 -5.18
N PRO A 95 -6.33 -6.14 -5.30
CA PRO A 95 -5.93 -7.36 -4.62
C PRO A 95 -4.55 -7.78 -5.11
N GLY A 96 -3.51 -7.46 -4.35
CA GLY A 96 -2.16 -7.60 -4.86
C GLY A 96 -1.12 -7.01 -3.92
N ARG A 97 -1.15 -7.40 -2.64
CA ARG A 97 0.06 -7.33 -1.81
C ARG A 97 0.01 -8.32 -0.66
N SER A 98 0.34 -9.57 -0.99
CA SER A 98 1.00 -10.48 -0.06
C SER A 98 2.32 -10.88 -0.73
N PRO A 99 3.50 -10.59 -0.15
CA PRO A 99 4.66 -11.45 -0.32
C PRO A 99 4.45 -12.79 0.39
#